data_AF-A0A6J8BPU4-F1
#
_entry.id   AF-A0A6J8BPU4-F1
#
_cell.length_a   1.000
_cell.length_b   1.000
_cell.length_c   1.000
_cell.angle_alpha   90.00
_cell.angle_beta   90.00
_cell.angle_gamma   90.00
#
_symmetry.space_group_name_H-M   'P 1'
#
loop_
_entity.id
_entity.type
_entity.pdbx_description
1 polymer ?
#
loop_
_entity_poly.entity_id
_entity_poly.type
_entity_poly.pdbx_seq_one_letter_code
_entity_poly.pdbx_strand_id
1 'polypeptide(L)'
;MASAVPVLSREETNFLRVANLLIRISPKAVRILFNREFNPGVLKSVFSKNWTNLDKLKNKNVITKTQWSLLFPSGSDPNLKDFDLTLMVCLLRNLTTITIQEQLPQRSDLSEGAAVSIIKFYRNQISHSDSGAMSVAEFSAIFADVCKAIEILCPTMKSDCQILQNVDLHNSFHDIYVEFIKKEKQMKELTAKVETLNLEILNVQFIQSEEISEWKKQIETFYVTEAATRLIKVLKDNQCTIITGIPGSGKSALAYPVAIHMQKTEGYTVLPICLPSELMKMTNSNAKQLFVFDDVFGKYSLNEFNLNSWELETGRIKKLLRKLTPKVVMTCRSYLYDLVSECLSSLSFAHFNLQSDEINMSLVTQQVVSF
;
A
#
# COMPACT_ATOMS: atom_id res chain seq x y z
N MET A 1 -8.81 14.61 34.40
CA MET A 1 -9.52 13.42 34.91
C MET A 1 -8.72 12.20 34.49
N ALA A 2 -8.17 11.43 35.44
CA ALA A 2 -7.48 10.20 35.13
C ALA A 2 -8.50 9.21 34.53
N SER A 3 -8.32 8.84 33.27
CA SER A 3 -9.07 7.76 32.64
C SER A 3 -8.83 6.51 33.49
N ALA A 4 -9.88 5.94 34.09
CA ALA A 4 -9.79 4.65 34.75
C ALA A 4 -9.17 3.63 33.78
N VAL A 5 -8.21 2.86 34.26
CA VAL A 5 -7.54 1.84 33.47
C VAL A 5 -8.58 0.79 33.05
N PRO A 6 -8.63 0.36 31.77
CA PRO A 6 -9.59 -0.63 31.33
C PRO A 6 -9.35 -1.96 32.07
N VAL A 7 -10.38 -2.44 32.78
CA VAL A 7 -10.37 -3.75 33.45
C VAL A 7 -11.04 -4.75 32.51
N LEU A 8 -10.36 -5.87 32.24
CA LEU A 8 -10.93 -6.96 31.45
C LEU A 8 -12.15 -7.53 32.19
N SER A 9 -13.25 -7.68 31.46
CA SER A 9 -14.39 -8.47 31.90
C SER A 9 -14.00 -9.94 32.08
N ARG A 10 -14.88 -10.68 32.76
CA ARG A 10 -14.68 -12.12 32.95
C ARG A 10 -14.69 -12.86 31.61
N GLU A 11 -15.54 -12.43 30.69
CA GLU A 11 -15.72 -13.00 29.36
C GLU A 11 -14.51 -12.76 28.46
N GLU A 12 -13.93 -11.55 28.49
CA GLU A 12 -12.68 -11.24 27.79
C GLU A 12 -11.52 -12.04 28.38
N THR A 13 -11.45 -12.17 29.71
CA THR A 13 -10.42 -12.97 30.39
C THR A 13 -10.49 -14.43 29.96
N ASN A 14 -11.69 -15.00 29.87
CA ASN A 14 -11.93 -16.36 29.40
C ASN A 14 -11.48 -16.56 27.94
N PHE A 15 -11.84 -15.62 27.07
CA PHE A 15 -11.42 -15.64 25.67
C PHE A 15 -9.89 -15.64 25.56
N LEU A 16 -9.22 -14.77 26.32
CA LEU A 16 -7.77 -14.64 26.34
C LEU A 16 -7.06 -15.90 26.86
N ARG A 17 -7.65 -16.63 27.82
CA ARG A 17 -7.12 -17.93 28.26
C ARG A 17 -7.15 -18.93 27.11
N VAL A 18 -8.27 -19.06 26.40
CA VAL A 18 -8.39 -19.99 25.27
C VAL A 18 -7.48 -19.58 24.11
N ALA A 19 -7.41 -18.28 23.80
CA ALA A 19 -6.51 -17.78 22.77
C ALA A 19 -5.04 -18.09 23.09
N ASN A 20 -4.59 -17.87 24.33
CA ASN A 20 -3.24 -18.24 24.77
C ASN A 20 -3.00 -19.75 24.72
N LEU A 21 -3.98 -20.56 25.13
CA LEU A 21 -3.90 -22.02 25.06
C LEU A 21 -3.69 -22.48 23.62
N LEU A 22 -4.41 -21.90 22.66
CA LEU A 22 -4.36 -22.28 21.24
C LEU A 22 -3.16 -21.70 20.48
N ILE A 23 -2.73 -20.48 20.80
CA ILE A 23 -1.68 -19.76 20.06
C ILE A 23 -0.29 -20.02 20.64
N ARG A 24 -0.16 -20.24 21.96
CA ARG A 24 1.16 -20.37 22.62
C ARG A 24 1.47 -21.78 23.12
N ILE A 25 0.48 -22.49 23.66
CA ILE A 25 0.70 -23.81 24.28
C ILE A 25 0.49 -24.92 23.25
N SER A 26 -0.67 -24.97 22.60
CA SER A 26 -1.05 -26.01 21.64
C SER A 26 -0.02 -26.25 20.52
N PRO A 27 0.60 -25.22 19.92
CA PRO A 27 1.60 -25.43 18.86
C PRO A 27 2.83 -26.20 19.36
N LYS A 28 3.20 -26.06 20.64
CA LYS A 28 4.32 -26.81 21.22
C LYS A 28 3.99 -28.30 21.31
N ALA A 29 2.77 -28.65 21.72
CA ALA A 29 2.31 -30.03 21.79
C ALA A 29 2.25 -30.67 20.39
N VAL A 30 1.66 -29.97 19.41
CA VAL A 30 1.63 -30.45 18.02
C VAL A 30 3.05 -30.56 17.44
N ARG A 31 3.98 -29.70 17.84
CA ARG A 31 5.38 -29.77 17.40
C ARG A 31 6.09 -31.02 17.88
N ILE A 32 5.76 -31.52 19.07
CA ILE A 32 6.33 -32.77 19.59
C ILE A 32 5.93 -33.94 18.68
N LEU A 33 4.64 -34.05 18.35
CA LEU A 33 4.15 -35.01 17.36
C LEU A 33 4.84 -34.80 15.99
N PHE A 34 4.88 -33.55 15.51
CA PHE A 34 5.49 -33.21 14.23
C PHE A 34 6.94 -33.67 14.13
N ASN A 35 7.76 -33.38 15.14
CA ASN A 35 9.17 -33.77 15.14
C ASN A 35 9.38 -35.29 15.22
N ARG A 36 8.40 -36.03 15.77
CA ARG A 36 8.42 -37.49 15.78
C ARG A 36 8.18 -38.08 14.39
N GLU A 37 7.24 -37.51 13.64
CA GLU A 37 6.92 -37.96 12.27
C GLU A 37 7.96 -37.47 11.25
N PHE A 38 8.56 -36.31 11.49
CA PHE A 38 9.47 -35.64 10.57
C PHE A 38 10.85 -35.41 11.20
N ASN A 39 11.74 -36.39 11.06
CA ASN A 39 13.14 -36.24 11.47
C ASN A 39 13.89 -35.26 10.51
N PRO A 40 14.64 -34.27 11.03
CA PRO A 40 15.41 -33.32 10.21
C PRO A 40 16.28 -33.97 9.12
N GLY A 41 16.89 -35.12 9.39
CA GLY A 41 17.77 -35.80 8.43
C GLY A 41 17.08 -36.36 7.19
N VAL A 42 15.75 -36.51 7.22
CA VAL A 42 14.96 -37.15 6.15
C VAL A 42 14.03 -36.14 5.45
N LEU A 43 13.90 -34.93 5.99
CA LEU A 43 12.90 -33.92 5.59
C LEU A 43 12.96 -33.59 4.10
N LYS A 44 14.17 -33.33 3.59
CA LYS A 44 14.40 -33.00 2.17
C LYS A 44 13.93 -34.13 1.26
N SER A 45 14.22 -35.38 1.64
CA SER A 45 13.78 -36.55 0.87
C SER A 45 12.27 -36.74 0.91
N VAL A 46 11.61 -36.46 2.05
CA VAL A 46 10.15 -36.51 2.20
C VAL A 46 9.49 -35.47 1.31
N PHE A 47 10.00 -34.23 1.31
CA PHE A 47 9.47 -33.15 0.48
C PHE A 47 9.70 -33.40 -1.01
N SER A 48 10.88 -33.89 -1.40
CA SER A 48 11.14 -34.24 -2.81
C SER A 48 10.24 -35.39 -3.29
N LYS A 49 10.04 -36.43 -2.47
CA LYS A 49 9.13 -37.55 -2.81
C LYS A 49 7.67 -37.10 -2.93
N ASN A 50 7.25 -36.11 -2.15
CA ASN A 50 5.89 -35.60 -2.12
C ASN A 50 5.72 -34.26 -2.86
N TRP A 51 6.67 -33.91 -3.73
CA TRP A 51 6.69 -32.61 -4.42
C TRP A 51 5.38 -32.31 -5.14
N THR A 52 4.83 -33.29 -5.87
CA THR A 52 3.59 -33.13 -6.63
C THR A 52 2.38 -32.80 -5.75
N ASN A 53 2.31 -33.35 -4.54
CA ASN A 53 1.25 -33.04 -3.58
C ASN A 53 1.44 -31.65 -2.97
N LEU A 54 2.68 -31.31 -2.59
CA LEU A 54 3.01 -29.99 -2.06
C LEU A 54 2.75 -28.88 -3.08
N ASP A 55 3.11 -29.09 -4.35
CA ASP A 55 2.85 -28.14 -5.44
C ASP A 55 1.35 -27.94 -5.67
N LYS A 56 0.54 -29.01 -5.63
CA LYS A 56 -0.93 -28.90 -5.67
C LYS A 56 -1.48 -28.07 -4.50
N LEU A 57 -0.97 -28.26 -3.28
CA LEU A 57 -1.40 -27.50 -2.11
C LEU A 57 -1.03 -26.02 -2.21
N LYS A 58 0.16 -25.71 -2.75
CA LYS A 58 0.59 -24.35 -3.06
C LYS A 58 -0.30 -23.70 -4.11
N ASN A 59 -0.59 -24.39 -5.21
CA ASN A 59 -1.43 -23.87 -6.30
C ASN A 59 -2.88 -23.62 -5.85
N LYS A 60 -3.36 -24.36 -4.84
CA LYS A 60 -4.66 -24.14 -4.18
C LYS A 60 -4.62 -23.09 -3.06
N ASN A 61 -3.48 -22.43 -2.82
CA ASN A 61 -3.25 -21.51 -1.71
C ASN A 61 -3.50 -22.09 -0.30
N VAL A 62 -3.43 -23.42 -0.16
CA VAL A 62 -3.45 -24.09 1.15
C VAL A 62 -2.11 -23.87 1.87
N ILE A 63 -1.01 -23.86 1.11
CA ILE A 63 0.32 -23.42 1.56
C ILE A 63 0.58 -22.05 0.94
N THR A 64 0.78 -21.04 1.77
CA THR A 64 1.03 -19.66 1.30
C THR A 64 2.43 -19.51 0.71
N LYS A 65 2.68 -18.43 -0.05
CA LYS A 65 4.01 -18.12 -0.59
C LYS A 65 5.08 -18.04 0.52
N THR A 66 4.73 -17.46 1.67
CA THR A 66 5.62 -17.35 2.83
C THR A 66 5.91 -18.73 3.41
N GLN A 67 4.90 -19.57 3.62
CA GLN A 67 5.10 -20.94 4.10
C GLN A 67 5.91 -21.80 3.11
N TRP A 68 5.70 -21.60 1.81
CA TRP A 68 6.49 -22.28 0.76
C TRP A 68 7.98 -21.96 0.88
N SER A 69 8.33 -20.70 1.16
CA SER A 69 9.73 -20.30 1.36
C SER A 69 10.37 -20.91 2.61
N LEU A 70 9.57 -21.31 3.61
CA LEU A 70 10.06 -22.05 4.78
C LEU A 70 10.32 -23.53 4.46
N LEU A 71 9.54 -24.13 3.55
CA LEU A 71 9.73 -25.51 3.11
C LEU A 71 10.96 -25.66 2.20
N PHE A 72 11.21 -24.67 1.33
CA PHE A 72 12.29 -24.68 0.35
C PHE A 72 13.08 -23.36 0.39
N PRO A 73 13.85 -23.10 1.47
CA PRO A 73 14.65 -21.89 1.58
C PRO A 73 15.82 -21.90 0.57
N SER A 74 16.26 -20.71 0.16
CA SER A 74 17.38 -20.58 -0.78
C SER A 74 18.71 -20.77 -0.06
N GLY A 75 19.41 -21.88 -0.36
CA GLY A 75 20.78 -22.11 0.11
C GLY A 75 20.93 -22.65 1.53
N SER A 76 19.84 -23.02 2.21
CA SER A 76 19.86 -23.68 3.52
C SER A 76 18.86 -24.84 3.57
N ASP A 77 18.95 -25.65 4.62
CA ASP A 77 17.91 -26.63 4.94
C ASP A 77 16.76 -25.98 5.72
N PRO A 78 15.52 -26.47 5.57
CA PRO A 78 14.37 -25.96 6.31
C PRO A 78 14.51 -26.16 7.82
N ASN A 79 14.23 -25.11 8.58
CA ASN A 79 14.24 -25.15 10.04
C ASN A 79 12.83 -25.41 10.58
N LEU A 80 12.61 -26.62 11.11
CA LEU A 80 11.29 -27.06 11.63
C LEU A 80 10.75 -26.15 12.74
N LYS A 81 11.61 -25.42 13.46
CA LYS A 81 11.19 -24.50 14.54
C LYS A 81 10.40 -23.31 14.00
N ASP A 82 10.60 -22.95 12.74
CA ASP A 82 9.98 -21.78 12.10
C ASP A 82 8.60 -22.09 11.53
N PHE A 83 8.17 -23.36 11.54
CA PHE A 83 6.86 -23.74 11.01
C PHE A 83 5.76 -23.31 11.98
N ASP A 84 4.71 -22.67 11.46
CA ASP A 84 3.53 -22.34 12.28
C ASP A 84 2.61 -23.58 12.48
N LEU A 85 1.61 -23.46 13.35
CA LEU A 85 0.64 -24.54 13.62
C LEU A 85 -0.10 -24.99 12.35
N THR A 86 -0.52 -24.05 11.50
CA THR A 86 -1.23 -24.32 10.25
C THR A 86 -0.39 -25.17 9.31
N LEU A 87 0.89 -24.79 9.16
CA LEU A 87 1.83 -25.51 8.30
C LEU A 87 2.09 -26.92 8.84
N MET A 88 2.34 -27.08 10.15
CA MET A 88 2.53 -28.41 10.76
C MET A 88 1.31 -29.31 10.56
N VAL A 89 0.09 -28.80 10.80
CA VAL A 89 -1.16 -29.56 10.60
C VAL A 89 -1.35 -29.94 9.13
N CYS A 90 -1.05 -29.02 8.20
CA CYS A 90 -1.13 -29.28 6.77
C CYS A 90 -0.19 -30.42 6.36
N LEU A 91 1.06 -30.39 6.81
CA LEU A 91 2.05 -31.41 6.48
C LEU A 91 1.73 -32.76 7.15
N LEU A 92 1.32 -32.78 8.42
CA LEU A 92 0.89 -34.01 9.11
C LEU A 92 -0.24 -34.68 8.32
N ARG A 93 -1.27 -33.93 7.92
CA ARG A 93 -2.40 -34.47 7.18
C ARG A 93 -2.01 -35.06 5.82
N ASN A 94 -1.11 -34.40 5.10
CA ASN A 94 -0.86 -34.72 3.69
C ASN A 94 0.34 -35.64 3.46
N LEU A 95 1.26 -35.72 4.43
CA LEU A 95 2.52 -36.45 4.28
C LEU A 95 2.68 -37.61 5.28
N THR A 96 1.72 -37.82 6.17
CA THR A 96 1.71 -38.94 7.13
C THR A 96 0.40 -39.73 7.02
N THR A 97 0.29 -40.83 7.75
CA THR A 97 -0.94 -41.63 7.86
C THR A 97 -1.91 -41.08 8.91
N ILE A 98 -1.59 -39.95 9.57
CA ILE A 98 -2.43 -39.37 10.62
C ILE A 98 -3.67 -38.74 10.01
N THR A 99 -4.83 -39.30 10.35
CA THR A 99 -6.13 -38.78 9.93
C THR A 99 -6.50 -37.52 10.73
N ILE A 100 -6.41 -36.36 10.09
CA ILE A 100 -6.83 -35.06 10.67
C ILE A 100 -8.16 -34.65 10.04
N GLN A 101 -9.21 -34.62 10.84
CA GLN A 101 -10.59 -34.34 10.43
C GLN A 101 -10.83 -32.83 10.24
N GLU A 102 -11.82 -32.48 9.41
CA GLU A 102 -12.30 -31.08 9.29
C GLU A 102 -13.24 -30.70 10.43
N GLN A 103 -14.09 -31.63 10.83
CA GLN A 103 -15.10 -31.45 11.88
C GLN A 103 -14.54 -31.82 13.25
N LEU A 104 -15.24 -31.39 14.29
CA LEU A 104 -14.89 -31.74 15.66
C LEU A 104 -15.04 -33.26 15.86
N PRO A 105 -13.98 -33.99 16.27
CA PRO A 105 -14.05 -35.43 16.51
C PRO A 105 -14.95 -35.80 17.69
N GLN A 106 -15.31 -37.09 17.79
CA GLN A 106 -16.00 -37.61 18.97
C GLN A 106 -15.08 -37.59 20.19
N ARG A 107 -15.62 -37.27 21.36
CA ARG A 107 -14.86 -37.19 22.62
C ARG A 107 -14.21 -38.50 23.07
N SER A 108 -14.71 -39.64 22.59
CA SER A 108 -14.15 -40.97 22.85
C SER A 108 -12.92 -41.28 21.98
N ASP A 109 -12.68 -40.52 20.91
CA ASP A 109 -11.51 -40.71 20.04
C ASP A 109 -10.27 -40.10 20.68
N LEU A 110 -9.45 -40.97 21.27
CA LEU A 110 -8.20 -40.60 21.95
C LEU A 110 -6.98 -40.68 21.02
N SER A 111 -7.18 -40.75 19.69
CA SER A 111 -6.07 -40.75 18.73
C SER A 111 -5.38 -39.39 18.66
N GLU A 112 -4.10 -39.41 18.28
CA GLU A 112 -3.33 -38.17 18.06
C GLU A 112 -3.91 -37.34 16.90
N GLY A 113 -4.46 -38.00 15.88
CA GLY A 113 -5.17 -37.33 14.78
C GLY A 113 -6.40 -36.58 15.27
N ALA A 114 -7.20 -37.18 16.17
CA ALA A 114 -8.31 -36.50 16.82
C ALA A 114 -7.85 -35.32 17.69
N ALA A 115 -6.79 -35.50 18.48
CA ALA A 115 -6.22 -34.42 19.29
C ALA A 115 -5.78 -33.21 18.44
N VAL A 116 -5.07 -33.44 17.33
CA VAL A 116 -4.70 -32.37 16.39
C VAL A 116 -5.93 -31.72 15.74
N SER A 117 -6.95 -32.52 15.42
CA SER A 117 -8.21 -32.04 14.83
C SER A 117 -8.97 -31.11 15.78
N ILE A 118 -9.02 -31.44 17.08
CA ILE A 118 -9.62 -30.60 18.13
C ILE A 118 -8.91 -29.24 18.21
N ILE A 119 -7.58 -29.24 18.30
CA ILE A 119 -6.77 -28.01 18.36
C ILE A 119 -7.02 -27.15 17.11
N LYS A 120 -6.99 -27.76 15.92
CA LYS A 120 -7.24 -27.08 14.64
C LYS A 120 -8.64 -26.47 14.61
N PHE A 121 -9.67 -27.23 14.99
CA PHE A 121 -11.06 -26.80 14.98
C PHE A 121 -11.26 -25.56 15.84
N TYR A 122 -10.83 -25.61 17.10
CA TYR A 122 -11.00 -24.48 18.03
C TYR A 122 -10.15 -23.27 17.67
N ARG A 123 -8.92 -23.47 17.14
CA ARG A 123 -8.10 -22.36 16.64
C ARG A 123 -8.77 -21.65 15.47
N ASN A 124 -9.43 -22.38 14.58
CA ASN A 124 -10.20 -21.76 13.49
C ASN A 124 -11.44 -21.04 14.03
N GLN A 125 -12.19 -21.65 14.95
CA GLN A 125 -13.37 -21.04 15.56
C GLN A 125 -13.04 -19.70 16.24
N ILE A 126 -11.96 -19.64 17.03
CA ILE A 126 -11.55 -18.43 17.75
C ILE A 126 -11.00 -17.36 16.79
N SER A 127 -10.31 -17.77 15.72
CA SER A 127 -9.79 -16.82 14.72
C SER A 127 -10.89 -16.09 13.93
N HIS A 128 -12.13 -16.58 13.97
CA HIS A 128 -13.29 -15.97 13.32
C HIS A 128 -14.26 -15.33 14.32
N SER A 129 -13.88 -15.22 15.60
CA SER A 129 -14.68 -14.56 16.62
C SER A 129 -14.42 -13.06 16.64
N ASP A 130 -15.45 -12.25 16.42
CA ASP A 130 -15.35 -10.79 16.38
C ASP A 130 -15.55 -10.12 17.75
N SER A 131 -16.03 -10.85 18.76
CA SER A 131 -16.41 -10.28 20.06
C SER A 131 -15.24 -10.10 21.03
N GLY A 132 -14.17 -10.88 20.89
CA GLY A 132 -13.08 -10.94 21.87
C GLY A 132 -13.52 -11.40 23.27
N ALA A 133 -14.73 -11.94 23.41
CA ALA A 133 -15.38 -12.28 24.67
C ALA A 133 -16.04 -13.66 24.58
N MET A 134 -15.95 -14.44 25.66
CA MET A 134 -16.40 -15.84 25.70
C MET A 134 -17.13 -16.16 27.01
N SER A 135 -18.30 -16.82 26.90
CA SER A 135 -19.06 -17.23 28.08
C SER A 135 -18.31 -18.27 28.93
N VAL A 136 -18.68 -18.38 30.21
CA VAL A 136 -18.06 -19.37 31.11
C VAL A 136 -18.30 -20.81 30.64
N ALA A 137 -19.46 -21.08 30.04
CA ALA A 137 -19.81 -22.40 29.53
C ALA A 137 -18.95 -22.79 28.31
N GLU A 138 -18.83 -21.88 27.34
CA GLU A 138 -17.97 -22.07 26.16
C GLU A 138 -16.51 -22.23 26.58
N PHE A 139 -16.02 -21.36 27.47
CA PHE A 139 -14.68 -21.46 28.03
C PHE A 139 -14.40 -22.83 28.62
N SER A 140 -15.29 -23.29 29.52
CA SER A 140 -15.09 -24.56 30.21
C SER A 140 -15.06 -25.75 29.25
N ALA A 141 -15.93 -25.74 28.23
CA ALA A 141 -15.97 -26.79 27.22
C ALA A 141 -14.71 -26.79 26.34
N ILE A 142 -14.39 -25.65 25.73
CA ILE A 142 -13.25 -25.52 24.79
C ILE A 142 -11.93 -25.78 25.53
N PHE A 143 -11.75 -25.17 26.70
CA PHE A 143 -10.51 -25.31 27.46
C PHE A 143 -10.27 -26.76 27.87
N ALA A 144 -11.31 -27.48 28.33
CA ALA A 144 -11.20 -28.89 28.70
C ALA A 144 -10.84 -29.77 27.49
N ASP A 145 -11.54 -29.61 26.36
CA ASP A 145 -11.31 -30.41 25.16
C ASP A 145 -9.89 -30.18 24.59
N VAL A 146 -9.42 -28.92 24.56
CA VAL A 146 -8.06 -28.57 24.10
C VAL A 146 -7.00 -29.06 25.08
N CYS A 147 -7.20 -28.93 26.40
CA CYS A 147 -6.25 -29.46 27.39
C CYS A 147 -6.12 -30.97 27.29
N LYS A 148 -7.23 -31.69 27.04
CA LYS A 148 -7.20 -33.13 26.83
C LYS A 148 -6.43 -33.50 25.56
N ALA A 149 -6.64 -32.77 24.47
CA ALA A 149 -5.87 -32.94 23.24
C ALA A 149 -4.37 -32.70 23.46
N ILE A 150 -4.00 -31.65 24.21
CA ILE A 150 -2.60 -31.39 24.58
C ILE A 150 -2.02 -32.54 25.40
N GLU A 151 -2.76 -33.07 26.38
CA GLU A 151 -2.33 -34.20 27.21
C GLU A 151 -2.11 -35.47 26.39
N ILE A 152 -2.94 -35.74 25.38
CA ILE A 152 -2.76 -36.87 24.44
C ILE A 152 -1.46 -36.72 23.65
N LEU A 153 -1.17 -35.52 23.12
CA LEU A 153 0.02 -35.26 22.33
C LEU A 153 1.30 -35.18 23.18
N CYS A 154 1.19 -34.67 24.40
CA CYS A 154 2.29 -34.52 25.33
C CYS A 154 1.81 -34.51 26.79
N PRO A 155 1.86 -35.66 27.49
CA PRO A 155 1.37 -35.76 28.87
C PRO A 155 2.04 -34.79 29.86
N THR A 156 3.31 -34.45 29.64
CA THR A 156 4.07 -33.54 30.53
C THR A 156 3.58 -32.10 30.48
N MET A 157 2.85 -31.70 29.42
CA MET A 157 2.32 -30.33 29.26
C MET A 157 1.02 -30.09 30.03
N LYS A 158 0.51 -31.08 30.77
CA LYS A 158 -0.64 -30.92 31.65
C LYS A 158 -0.46 -29.80 32.67
N SER A 159 0.76 -29.61 33.18
CA SER A 159 1.09 -28.52 34.11
C SER A 159 0.95 -27.14 33.45
N ASP A 160 1.31 -27.00 32.17
CA ASP A 160 1.17 -25.72 31.45
C ASP A 160 -0.31 -25.30 31.34
N CYS A 161 -1.19 -26.26 31.08
CA CYS A 161 -2.64 -26.06 31.07
C CYS A 161 -3.17 -25.61 32.44
N GLN A 162 -2.72 -26.25 33.52
CA GLN A 162 -3.12 -25.91 34.90
C GLN A 162 -2.61 -24.53 35.32
N ILE A 163 -1.37 -24.18 34.94
CA ILE A 163 -0.80 -22.85 35.19
C ILE A 163 -1.65 -21.79 34.47
N LEU A 164 -1.96 -21.98 33.19
CA LEU A 164 -2.77 -21.01 32.42
C LEU A 164 -4.21 -20.89 32.93
N GLN A 165 -4.79 -21.98 33.45
CA GLN A 165 -6.14 -21.94 34.02
C GLN A 165 -6.19 -21.05 35.26
N ASN A 166 -5.17 -21.12 36.11
CA ASN A 166 -5.13 -20.46 37.42
C ASN A 166 -4.42 -19.11 37.41
N VAL A 167 -3.69 -18.77 36.34
CA VAL A 167 -2.97 -17.49 36.26
C VAL A 167 -3.97 -16.33 36.32
N ASP A 168 -3.63 -15.35 37.14
CA ASP A 168 -4.26 -14.05 37.11
C ASP A 168 -3.74 -13.26 35.91
N LEU A 169 -4.47 -13.37 34.80
CA LEU A 169 -4.17 -12.64 33.56
C LEU A 169 -4.27 -11.13 33.74
N HIS A 170 -5.09 -10.65 34.69
CA HIS A 170 -5.27 -9.23 34.91
C HIS A 170 -4.00 -8.59 35.45
N ASN A 171 -3.33 -9.23 36.41
CA ASN A 171 -2.09 -8.72 37.01
C ASN A 171 -0.81 -9.17 36.27
N SER A 172 -0.78 -10.37 35.71
CA SER A 172 0.46 -10.94 35.13
C SER A 172 0.80 -10.40 33.74
N PHE A 173 -0.20 -9.88 33.01
CA PHE A 173 -0.06 -9.41 31.64
C PHE A 173 -0.69 -8.02 31.42
N HIS A 174 -1.04 -7.33 32.52
CA HIS A 174 -1.74 -6.04 32.51
C HIS A 174 -1.15 -5.07 31.48
N ASP A 175 0.17 -4.86 31.58
CA ASP A 175 0.89 -3.89 30.76
C ASP A 175 0.86 -4.27 29.27
N ILE A 176 1.00 -5.56 28.97
CA ILE A 176 0.97 -6.09 27.60
C ILE A 176 -0.44 -5.91 26.99
N TYR A 177 -1.49 -6.15 27.79
CA TYR A 177 -2.87 -5.99 27.34
C TYR A 177 -3.25 -4.52 27.14
N VAL A 178 -2.90 -3.65 28.07
CA VAL A 178 -3.13 -2.21 27.95
C VAL A 178 -2.40 -1.66 26.72
N GLU A 179 -1.16 -2.09 26.47
CA GLU A 179 -0.40 -1.70 25.29
C GLU A 179 -1.05 -2.22 23.99
N PHE A 180 -1.55 -3.47 23.98
CA PHE A 180 -2.23 -4.05 22.83
C PHE A 180 -3.51 -3.28 22.48
N ILE A 181 -4.38 -3.00 23.46
CA ILE A 181 -5.62 -2.24 23.26
C ILE A 181 -5.31 -0.82 22.76
N LYS A 182 -4.27 -0.19 23.32
CA LYS A 182 -3.82 1.13 22.87
C LYS A 182 -3.37 1.12 21.41
N LYS A 183 -2.57 0.11 21.02
CA LYS A 183 -2.12 -0.07 19.63
C LYS A 183 -3.28 -0.38 18.68
N GLU A 184 -4.24 -1.20 19.09
CA GLU A 184 -5.44 -1.51 18.29
C GLU A 184 -6.25 -0.25 18.00
N LYS A 185 -6.48 0.59 19.03
CA LYS A 185 -7.17 1.88 18.87
C LYS A 185 -6.41 2.81 17.91
N GLN A 186 -5.10 2.95 18.09
CA GLN A 186 -4.26 3.75 17.19
C GLN A 186 -4.32 3.24 15.74
N MET A 187 -4.36 1.93 15.55
CA MET A 187 -4.44 1.31 14.22
C MET A 187 -5.79 1.57 13.54
N LYS A 188 -6.90 1.53 14.28
CA LYS A 188 -8.23 1.91 13.77
C LYS A 188 -8.27 3.39 13.37
N GLU A 189 -7.74 4.28 14.20
CA GLU A 189 -7.65 5.72 13.88
C GLU A 189 -6.77 5.99 12.65
N LEU A 190 -5.64 5.29 12.53
CA LEU A 190 -4.77 5.42 11.37
C LEU A 190 -5.43 4.91 10.09
N THR A 191 -6.17 3.80 10.18
CA THR A 191 -6.90 3.22 9.04
C THR A 191 -7.93 4.20 8.50
N ALA A 192 -8.74 4.80 9.39
CA ALA A 192 -9.71 5.82 9.00
C ALA A 192 -9.05 7.05 8.35
N LYS A 193 -7.90 7.51 8.86
CA LYS A 193 -7.14 8.61 8.25
C LYS A 193 -6.64 8.26 6.83
N VAL A 194 -6.16 7.03 6.63
CA VAL A 194 -5.71 6.56 5.31
C VAL A 194 -6.87 6.51 4.32
N GLU A 195 -8.04 6.04 4.74
CA GLU A 195 -9.26 6.03 3.90
C GLU A 195 -9.67 7.44 3.48
N THR A 196 -9.69 8.40 4.41
CA THR A 196 -9.98 9.80 4.10
C THR A 196 -8.99 10.39 3.11
N LEU A 197 -7.68 10.19 3.34
CA LEU A 197 -6.63 10.70 2.44
C LEU A 197 -6.72 10.05 1.05
N ASN A 198 -7.08 8.78 0.96
CA ASN A 198 -7.28 8.11 -0.33
C ASN A 198 -8.45 8.72 -1.12
N LEU A 199 -9.56 9.06 -0.44
CA LEU A 199 -10.68 9.76 -1.08
C LEU A 199 -10.28 11.15 -1.57
N GLU A 200 -9.50 11.89 -0.79
CA GLU A 200 -8.97 13.20 -1.21
C GLU A 200 -8.07 13.09 -2.45
N ILE A 201 -7.17 12.10 -2.49
CA ILE A 201 -6.30 11.85 -3.64
C ILE A 201 -7.13 11.50 -4.89
N LEU A 202 -8.12 10.62 -4.76
CA LEU A 202 -9.00 10.23 -5.87
C LEU A 202 -9.76 11.45 -6.42
N ASN A 203 -10.26 12.32 -5.54
CA ASN A 203 -10.95 13.55 -5.96
C ASN A 203 -10.02 14.49 -6.74
N VAL A 204 -8.80 14.71 -6.27
CA VAL A 204 -7.82 15.56 -6.98
C VAL A 204 -7.49 14.97 -8.36
N GLN A 205 -7.24 13.66 -8.42
CA GLN A 205 -6.97 12.97 -9.68
C GLN A 205 -8.16 13.04 -10.65
N PHE A 206 -9.39 12.93 -10.15
CA PHE A 206 -10.60 13.07 -10.95
C PHE A 206 -10.72 14.47 -11.56
N ILE A 207 -10.56 15.53 -10.74
CA ILE A 207 -10.63 16.92 -11.21
C ILE A 207 -9.56 17.18 -12.29
N GLN A 208 -8.33 16.73 -12.08
CA GLN A 208 -7.25 16.86 -13.07
C GLN A 208 -7.57 16.10 -14.37
N SER A 209 -8.21 14.92 -14.27
CA SER A 209 -8.60 14.15 -15.45
C SER A 209 -9.71 14.82 -16.25
N GLU A 210 -10.67 15.47 -15.59
CA GLU A 210 -11.71 16.27 -16.23
C GLU A 210 -11.13 17.50 -16.94
N GLU A 211 -10.18 18.19 -16.31
CA GLU A 211 -9.47 19.33 -16.93
C GLU A 211 -8.71 18.90 -18.20
N ILE A 212 -7.97 17.79 -18.13
CA ILE A 212 -7.29 17.23 -19.30
C ILE A 212 -8.28 16.79 -20.39
N SER A 213 -9.45 16.26 -19.99
CA SER A 213 -10.52 15.88 -20.92
C SER A 213 -11.09 17.10 -21.64
N GLU A 214 -11.27 18.22 -20.94
CA GLU A 214 -11.67 19.49 -21.54
C GLU A 214 -10.61 20.01 -22.52
N TRP A 215 -9.33 19.96 -22.15
CA TRP A 215 -8.24 20.33 -23.06
C TRP A 215 -8.24 19.48 -24.33
N LYS A 216 -8.52 18.18 -24.22
CA LYS A 216 -8.63 17.27 -25.38
C LYS A 216 -9.77 17.65 -26.31
N LYS A 217 -10.93 18.04 -25.79
CA LYS A 217 -12.07 18.53 -26.60
C LYS A 217 -11.72 19.82 -27.35
N GLN A 218 -11.00 20.73 -26.71
CA GLN A 218 -10.56 21.98 -27.35
C GLN A 218 -9.55 21.76 -28.49
N ILE A 219 -8.85 20.63 -28.50
CA ILE A 219 -7.87 20.29 -29.55
C ILE A 219 -8.53 19.79 -30.84
N GLU A 220 -9.74 19.25 -30.79
CA GLU A 220 -10.44 18.77 -32.00
C GLU A 220 -10.61 19.86 -33.07
N THR A 221 -10.59 21.13 -32.66
CA THR A 221 -10.71 22.31 -33.53
C THR A 221 -9.39 23.08 -33.71
N PHE A 222 -8.29 22.60 -33.14
CA PHE A 222 -6.98 23.28 -33.17
C PHE A 222 -6.18 22.93 -34.42
N TYR A 223 -5.79 23.96 -35.18
CA TYR A 223 -4.88 23.82 -36.32
C TYR A 223 -3.42 23.97 -35.85
N VAL A 224 -2.53 23.08 -36.32
CA VAL A 224 -1.09 23.17 -36.00
C VAL A 224 -0.58 24.54 -36.48
N THR A 225 -0.09 25.37 -35.57
CA THR A 225 0.54 26.64 -35.90
C THR A 225 2.07 26.50 -35.92
N GLU A 226 2.74 27.43 -36.59
CA GLU A 226 4.20 27.51 -36.55
C GLU A 226 4.69 27.71 -35.10
N ALA A 227 3.99 28.55 -34.33
CA ALA A 227 4.24 28.74 -32.90
C ALA A 227 4.16 27.42 -32.12
N ALA A 228 3.18 26.55 -32.40
CA ALA A 228 3.07 25.24 -31.74
C ALA A 228 4.27 24.34 -32.06
N THR A 229 4.69 24.32 -33.32
CA THR A 229 5.85 23.53 -33.77
C THR A 229 7.15 24.01 -33.12
N ARG A 230 7.34 25.32 -33.03
CA ARG A 230 8.49 25.92 -32.34
C ARG A 230 8.46 25.63 -30.83
N LEU A 231 7.30 25.78 -30.19
CA LEU A 231 7.15 25.50 -28.76
C LEU A 231 7.43 24.03 -28.44
N ILE A 232 6.98 23.09 -29.28
CA ILE A 232 7.33 21.66 -29.14
C ILE A 232 8.85 21.48 -29.15
N LYS A 233 9.56 22.13 -30.08
CA LYS A 233 11.03 22.06 -30.15
C LYS A 233 11.68 22.62 -28.88
N VAL A 234 11.27 23.82 -28.46
CA VAL A 234 11.76 24.46 -27.23
C VAL A 234 11.51 23.54 -26.02
N LEU A 235 10.34 22.92 -25.94
CA LEU A 235 10.01 22.00 -24.86
C LEU A 235 10.77 20.69 -24.91
N LYS A 236 11.19 20.21 -26.07
CA LYS A 236 12.07 19.03 -26.14
C LYS A 236 13.45 19.38 -25.57
N ASP A 237 13.99 20.52 -26.00
CA ASP A 237 15.37 20.95 -25.68
C ASP A 237 15.50 21.49 -24.25
N ASN A 238 14.42 22.00 -23.66
CA ASN A 238 14.44 22.65 -22.35
C ASN A 238 13.59 21.89 -21.31
N GLN A 239 14.04 21.91 -20.06
CA GLN A 239 13.29 21.31 -18.96
C GLN A 239 12.15 22.22 -18.47
N CYS A 240 12.40 23.53 -18.43
CA CYS A 240 11.48 24.53 -17.92
C CYS A 240 11.25 25.58 -19.02
N THR A 241 10.00 25.85 -19.38
CA THR A 241 9.63 26.82 -20.41
C THR A 241 8.49 27.71 -19.93
N ILE A 242 8.61 29.02 -20.16
CA ILE A 242 7.58 30.00 -19.84
C ILE A 242 7.12 30.71 -21.12
N ILE A 243 5.80 30.68 -21.35
CA ILE A 243 5.11 31.26 -22.50
C ILE A 243 4.56 32.61 -22.06
N THR A 244 5.05 33.69 -22.65
CA THR A 244 4.57 35.05 -22.36
C THR A 244 3.79 35.65 -23.51
N GLY A 245 2.89 36.58 -23.20
CA GLY A 245 2.10 37.31 -24.19
C GLY A 245 1.01 38.16 -23.53
N ILE A 246 0.46 39.13 -24.27
CA ILE A 246 -0.66 39.95 -23.80
C ILE A 246 -1.90 39.12 -23.45
N PRO A 247 -2.81 39.65 -22.61
CA PRO A 247 -4.12 39.05 -22.41
C PRO A 247 -4.82 38.76 -23.75
N GLY A 248 -5.42 37.57 -23.89
CA GLY A 248 -6.09 37.17 -25.14
C GLY A 248 -5.17 36.70 -26.27
N SER A 249 -3.84 36.70 -26.11
CA SER A 249 -2.91 36.28 -27.17
C SER A 249 -2.92 34.77 -27.51
N GLY A 250 -3.72 33.96 -26.82
CA GLY A 250 -3.81 32.52 -27.06
C GLY A 250 -2.75 31.67 -26.35
N LYS A 251 -2.14 32.13 -25.25
CA LYS A 251 -1.11 31.36 -24.50
C LYS A 251 -1.60 29.98 -24.06
N SER A 252 -2.74 29.90 -23.39
CA SER A 252 -3.34 28.63 -22.94
C SER A 252 -3.79 27.77 -24.13
N ALA A 253 -4.34 28.43 -25.17
CA ALA A 253 -4.68 27.79 -26.44
C ALA A 253 -3.46 27.24 -27.21
N LEU A 254 -2.24 27.64 -26.85
CA LEU A 254 -0.99 27.08 -27.36
C LEU A 254 -0.41 26.01 -26.41
N ALA A 255 -0.43 26.27 -25.10
CA ALA A 255 0.14 25.40 -24.09
C ALA A 255 -0.57 24.05 -23.98
N TYR A 256 -1.90 24.03 -23.99
CA TYR A 256 -2.68 22.80 -23.81
C TYR A 256 -2.51 21.82 -24.97
N PRO A 257 -2.67 22.23 -26.25
CA PRO A 257 -2.44 21.31 -27.37
C PRO A 257 -1.02 20.74 -27.40
N VAL A 258 -0.02 21.56 -27.08
CA VAL A 258 1.38 21.12 -27.04
C VAL A 258 1.63 20.14 -25.88
N ALA A 259 1.04 20.37 -24.70
CA ALA A 259 1.13 19.42 -23.59
C ALA A 259 0.50 18.07 -23.93
N ILE A 260 -0.70 18.06 -24.53
CA ILE A 260 -1.36 16.83 -24.98
C ILE A 260 -0.56 16.14 -26.10
N HIS A 261 0.06 16.90 -27.01
CA HIS A 261 0.96 16.33 -28.01
C HIS A 261 2.17 15.63 -27.37
N MET A 262 2.78 16.22 -26.33
CA MET A 262 3.84 15.60 -25.53
C MET A 262 3.38 14.33 -24.81
N GLN A 263 2.12 14.28 -24.36
CA GLN A 263 1.54 13.05 -23.82
C GLN A 263 1.45 11.95 -24.88
N LYS A 264 0.90 12.25 -26.07
CA LYS A 264 0.68 11.26 -27.13
C LYS A 264 1.98 10.77 -27.78
N THR A 265 2.92 11.67 -28.06
CA THR A 265 4.10 11.37 -28.90
C THR A 265 5.33 10.99 -28.10
N GLU A 266 5.56 11.61 -26.95
CA GLU A 266 6.77 11.44 -26.14
C GLU A 266 6.50 10.63 -24.85
N GLY A 267 5.23 10.27 -24.59
CA GLY A 267 4.80 9.44 -23.47
C GLY A 267 4.76 10.17 -22.12
N TYR A 268 4.59 11.49 -22.11
CA TYR A 268 4.49 12.26 -20.87
C TYR A 268 3.13 12.10 -20.18
N THR A 269 3.13 11.94 -18.86
CA THR A 269 1.96 12.19 -18.02
C THR A 269 1.82 13.69 -17.82
N VAL A 270 0.80 14.29 -18.44
CA VAL A 270 0.49 15.72 -18.30
C VAL A 270 -0.27 15.94 -17.00
N LEU A 271 0.15 16.92 -16.21
CA LEU A 271 -0.42 17.25 -14.91
C LEU A 271 -0.67 18.76 -14.83
N PRO A 272 -1.94 19.22 -14.88
CA PRO A 272 -2.27 20.60 -14.56
C PRO A 272 -2.02 20.84 -13.07
N ILE A 273 -1.29 21.91 -12.75
CA ILE A 273 -1.02 22.33 -11.38
C ILE A 273 -1.08 23.86 -11.26
N CYS A 274 -1.47 24.33 -10.09
CA CYS A 274 -1.62 25.75 -9.78
C CYS A 274 -0.48 26.26 -8.92
N LEU A 275 0.04 25.42 -8.01
CA LEU A 275 1.01 25.81 -7.01
C LEU A 275 2.35 25.07 -7.12
N PRO A 276 3.48 25.73 -6.84
CA PRO A 276 4.80 25.10 -6.85
C PRO A 276 4.92 23.92 -5.87
N SER A 277 4.16 23.93 -4.78
CA SER A 277 4.15 22.84 -3.79
C SER A 277 3.55 21.54 -4.35
N GLU A 278 2.68 21.61 -5.36
CA GLU A 278 2.08 20.45 -6.01
C GLU A 278 3.11 19.72 -6.85
N LEU A 279 4.01 20.45 -7.52
CA LEU A 279 5.17 19.88 -8.21
C LEU A 279 5.95 18.95 -7.27
N MET A 280 6.22 19.40 -6.04
CA MET A 280 6.95 18.63 -5.04
C MET A 280 6.18 17.38 -4.58
N LYS A 281 4.87 17.48 -4.41
CA LYS A 281 4.01 16.37 -3.94
C LYS A 281 3.77 15.31 -5.02
N MET A 282 3.69 15.73 -6.28
CA MET A 282 3.23 14.89 -7.39
C MET A 282 4.35 14.31 -8.26
N THR A 283 5.59 14.78 -8.09
CA THR A 283 6.70 14.25 -8.89
C THR A 283 6.99 12.79 -8.55
N ASN A 284 7.02 11.94 -9.57
CA ASN A 284 7.24 10.51 -9.49
C ASN A 284 8.47 10.13 -10.33
N SER A 285 9.47 9.52 -9.70
CA SER A 285 10.71 9.11 -10.36
C SER A 285 10.53 8.06 -11.45
N ASN A 286 9.39 7.35 -11.45
CA ASN A 286 9.13 6.24 -12.36
C ASN A 286 8.33 6.65 -13.61
N ALA A 287 7.96 7.93 -13.73
CA ALA A 287 7.13 8.43 -14.81
C ALA A 287 7.78 9.65 -15.48
N LYS A 288 7.67 9.74 -16.81
CA LYS A 288 7.95 10.99 -17.53
C LYS A 288 6.79 11.94 -17.29
N GLN A 289 6.99 13.02 -16.55
CA GLN A 289 5.92 13.96 -16.19
C GLN A 289 6.13 15.33 -16.83
N LEU A 290 5.04 15.93 -17.29
CA LEU A 290 4.98 17.29 -17.79
C LEU A 290 3.95 18.08 -16.97
N PHE A 291 4.43 19.04 -16.20
CA PHE A 291 3.60 19.91 -15.38
C PHE A 291 3.24 21.18 -16.15
N VAL A 292 1.97 21.57 -16.10
CA VAL A 292 1.44 22.73 -16.81
C VAL A 292 0.85 23.71 -15.80
N PHE A 293 1.39 24.92 -15.75
CA PHE A 293 0.83 26.03 -15.00
C PHE A 293 0.15 27.01 -15.96
N ASP A 294 -1.14 27.29 -15.75
CA ASP A 294 -1.84 28.33 -16.50
C ASP A 294 -1.96 29.62 -15.68
N ASP A 295 -1.60 30.75 -16.30
CA ASP A 295 -1.56 32.10 -15.72
C ASP A 295 -0.90 32.11 -14.31
N VAL A 296 0.32 31.59 -14.22
CA VAL A 296 0.95 31.20 -12.95
C VAL A 296 1.10 32.32 -11.90
N PHE A 297 1.20 33.58 -12.33
CA PHE A 297 1.28 34.75 -11.44
C PHE A 297 -0.01 35.56 -11.37
N GLY A 298 -1.11 35.07 -11.94
CA GLY A 298 -2.43 35.66 -11.83
C GLY A 298 -3.10 35.98 -13.16
N LYS A 299 -4.42 35.82 -13.18
CA LYS A 299 -5.27 36.02 -14.35
C LYS A 299 -5.58 37.49 -14.65
N TYR A 300 -5.41 38.43 -13.72
CA TYR A 300 -5.74 39.85 -13.97
C TYR A 300 -4.64 40.80 -13.47
N SER A 301 -4.11 40.52 -12.30
CA SER A 301 -3.02 41.25 -11.64
C SER A 301 -2.05 40.25 -11.03
N LEU A 302 -0.92 40.75 -10.51
CA LEU A 302 0.01 39.94 -9.74
C LEU A 302 -0.72 39.33 -8.54
N ASN A 303 -0.65 38.00 -8.42
CA ASN A 303 -1.08 37.28 -7.25
C ASN A 303 0.12 37.11 -6.31
N GLU A 304 0.15 37.93 -5.25
CA GLU A 304 1.22 37.92 -4.25
C GLU A 304 1.39 36.55 -3.56
N PHE A 305 0.29 35.82 -3.33
CA PHE A 305 0.36 34.48 -2.76
C PHE A 305 1.12 33.51 -3.66
N ASN A 306 0.86 33.56 -4.97
CA ASN A 306 1.58 32.72 -5.93
C ASN A 306 3.07 33.12 -5.98
N LEU A 307 3.38 34.42 -6.03
CA LEU A 307 4.75 34.91 -6.01
C LEU A 307 5.52 34.42 -4.76
N ASN A 308 4.96 34.66 -3.58
CA ASN A 308 5.55 34.22 -2.31
C ASN A 308 5.74 32.71 -2.25
N SER A 309 4.78 31.93 -2.79
CA SER A 309 4.89 30.48 -2.88
C SER A 309 6.06 30.04 -3.76
N TRP A 310 6.28 30.71 -4.89
CA TRP A 310 7.41 30.44 -5.77
C TRP A 310 8.74 30.83 -5.11
N GLU A 311 8.82 32.00 -4.48
CA GLU A 311 10.03 32.43 -3.77
C GLU A 311 10.47 31.43 -2.69
N LEU A 312 9.51 30.92 -1.90
CA LEU A 312 9.77 29.94 -0.84
C LEU A 312 10.24 28.58 -1.37
N GLU A 313 9.67 28.10 -2.47
CA GLU A 313 9.90 26.74 -2.98
C GLU A 313 10.98 26.66 -4.07
N THR A 314 11.41 27.79 -4.64
CA THR A 314 12.37 27.85 -5.76
C THR A 314 13.65 27.03 -5.51
N GLY A 315 14.23 27.16 -4.32
CA GLY A 315 15.44 26.40 -3.96
C GLY A 315 15.24 24.88 -3.90
N ARG A 316 14.03 24.42 -3.51
CA ARG A 316 13.66 23.00 -3.46
C ARG A 316 13.33 22.47 -4.86
N ILE A 317 12.58 23.24 -5.65
CA ILE A 317 12.26 22.94 -7.04
C ILE A 317 13.54 22.80 -7.86
N LYS A 318 14.52 23.69 -7.69
CA LYS A 318 15.82 23.59 -8.37
C LYS A 318 16.52 22.25 -8.09
N LYS A 319 16.44 21.75 -6.86
CA LYS A 319 17.00 20.43 -6.48
C LYS A 319 16.19 19.29 -7.08
N LEU A 320 14.87 19.41 -7.11
CA LEU A 320 13.96 18.44 -7.72
C LEU A 320 14.23 18.29 -9.23
N LEU A 321 14.27 19.42 -9.95
CA LEU A 321 14.51 19.46 -11.40
C LEU A 321 15.82 18.78 -11.78
N ARG A 322 16.89 18.97 -10.98
CA ARG A 322 18.18 18.31 -11.17
C ARG A 322 18.15 16.79 -10.95
N LYS A 323 17.29 16.29 -10.07
CA LYS A 323 17.26 14.87 -9.67
C LYS A 323 16.29 14.02 -10.48
N LEU A 324 15.08 14.54 -10.71
CA LEU A 324 13.96 13.75 -11.25
C LEU A 324 13.56 14.18 -12.67
N THR A 325 14.17 15.24 -13.19
CA THR A 325 14.03 15.70 -14.58
C THR A 325 12.59 15.83 -15.13
N PRO A 326 11.56 16.26 -14.34
CA PRO A 326 10.25 16.52 -14.92
C PRO A 326 10.32 17.75 -15.84
N LYS A 327 9.43 17.82 -16.83
CA LYS A 327 9.28 19.04 -17.64
C LYS A 327 8.22 19.96 -17.02
N VAL A 328 8.42 21.27 -17.16
CA VAL A 328 7.52 22.30 -16.65
C VAL A 328 7.23 23.31 -17.76
N VAL A 329 5.95 23.51 -18.08
CA VAL A 329 5.43 24.56 -18.96
C VAL A 329 4.63 25.53 -18.10
N MET A 330 4.81 26.82 -18.34
CA MET A 330 4.05 27.86 -17.64
C MET A 330 3.53 28.88 -18.64
N THR A 331 2.32 29.39 -18.45
CA THR A 331 1.85 30.59 -19.14
C THR A 331 1.89 31.78 -18.19
N CYS A 332 2.27 32.93 -18.71
CA CYS A 332 2.34 34.18 -17.96
C CYS A 332 2.03 35.38 -18.88
N ARG A 333 1.54 36.48 -18.31
CA ARG A 333 1.35 37.72 -19.05
C ARG A 333 2.68 38.46 -19.16
N SER A 334 2.96 39.09 -20.30
CA SER A 334 4.26 39.76 -20.53
C SER A 334 4.60 40.75 -19.41
N TYR A 335 3.68 41.65 -19.06
CA TYR A 335 3.91 42.64 -18.00
C TYR A 335 4.10 42.02 -16.60
N LEU A 336 3.50 40.84 -16.33
CA LEU A 336 3.73 40.13 -15.06
C LEU A 336 5.09 39.45 -15.06
N TYR A 337 5.50 38.88 -16.19
CA TYR A 337 6.80 38.27 -16.35
C TYR A 337 7.92 39.28 -16.09
N ASP A 338 7.79 40.50 -16.61
CA ASP A 338 8.77 41.57 -16.38
C ASP A 338 8.95 41.87 -14.87
N LEU A 339 7.85 41.83 -14.10
CA LEU A 339 7.87 42.07 -12.65
C LEU A 339 8.47 40.91 -11.83
N VAL A 340 8.36 39.66 -12.31
CA VAL A 340 8.70 38.45 -11.52
C VAL A 340 9.89 37.67 -12.09
N SER A 341 10.48 38.13 -13.19
CA SER A 341 11.58 37.47 -13.89
C SER A 341 12.77 37.15 -12.96
N GLU A 342 13.06 38.03 -12.00
CA GLU A 342 14.11 37.84 -11.00
C GLU A 342 13.85 36.61 -10.10
N CYS A 343 12.60 36.39 -9.68
CA CYS A 343 12.21 35.23 -8.87
C CYS A 343 12.48 33.90 -9.59
N LEU A 344 12.24 33.86 -10.91
CA LEU A 344 12.42 32.66 -11.73
C LEU A 344 13.83 32.49 -12.29
N SER A 345 14.69 33.51 -12.19
CA SER A 345 16.03 33.54 -12.79
C SER A 345 16.88 32.31 -12.43
N SER A 346 16.70 31.79 -11.22
CA SER A 346 17.49 30.68 -10.70
C SER A 346 17.15 29.30 -11.30
N LEU A 347 16.00 29.18 -12.00
CA LEU A 347 15.42 27.95 -12.55
C LEU A 347 15.65 27.77 -14.06
N SER A 348 16.39 28.69 -14.71
CA SER A 348 16.78 28.61 -16.13
C SER A 348 15.60 28.31 -17.07
N PHE A 349 14.52 29.09 -16.97
CA PHE A 349 13.38 28.97 -17.87
C PHE A 349 13.73 29.44 -19.28
N ALA A 350 13.42 28.63 -20.29
CA ALA A 350 13.37 29.07 -21.66
C ALA A 350 12.18 30.02 -21.86
N HIS A 351 12.46 31.23 -22.32
CA HIS A 351 11.43 32.25 -22.53
C HIS A 351 10.88 32.16 -23.97
N PHE A 352 9.58 31.91 -24.09
CA PHE A 352 8.86 31.84 -25.36
C PHE A 352 7.86 33.00 -25.44
N ASN A 353 8.18 34.03 -26.22
CA ASN A 353 7.31 35.19 -26.37
C ASN A 353 6.38 35.04 -27.57
N LEU A 354 5.07 34.92 -27.30
CA LEU A 354 4.05 34.70 -28.31
C LEU A 354 3.77 35.94 -29.19
N GLN A 355 4.23 37.14 -28.81
CA GLN A 355 3.95 38.38 -29.54
C GLN A 355 5.05 38.80 -30.53
N SER A 356 6.31 38.44 -30.27
CA SER A 356 7.40 38.67 -31.23
C SER A 356 7.31 37.75 -32.44
N ASP A 357 6.55 36.67 -32.30
CA ASP A 357 6.19 35.77 -33.38
C ASP A 357 4.91 36.30 -34.03
N GLU A 358 5.06 37.26 -34.96
CA GLU A 358 3.95 37.70 -35.81
C GLU A 358 3.20 36.47 -36.33
N ILE A 359 1.91 36.43 -36.04
CA ILE A 359 0.98 35.51 -36.68
C ILE A 359 0.96 35.90 -38.16
N ASN A 360 1.87 35.30 -38.93
CA ASN A 360 1.89 35.45 -40.37
C ASN A 360 0.75 34.60 -40.94
N MET A 361 -0.48 35.12 -40.86
CA MET A 361 -1.69 34.50 -41.43
C MET A 361 -1.63 34.35 -42.96
N SER A 362 -0.54 34.77 -43.60
CA SER A 362 -0.31 34.62 -45.04
C SER A 362 0.17 33.23 -45.45
N LEU A 363 0.54 32.35 -44.51
CA LEU A 363 1.08 31.01 -44.79
C LEU A 363 0.31 29.88 -44.09
N VAL A 364 -1.02 29.94 -44.08
CA VAL A 364 -1.84 28.76 -43.79
C VAL A 364 -1.73 27.78 -44.96
N THR A 365 -0.66 27.00 -45.01
CA THR A 365 -0.61 25.82 -45.87
C THR A 365 -1.59 24.80 -45.30
N GLN A 366 -2.67 24.53 -46.05
CA GLN A 366 -3.61 23.44 -45.81
C GLN A 366 -2.87 22.10 -45.87
N GLN A 367 -2.24 21.69 -44.77
CA GLN A 367 -1.94 20.29 -44.53
C GLN A 367 -2.71 19.89 -43.28
N VAL A 368 -3.79 19.15 -43.49
CA VAL A 368 -4.48 18.41 -42.45
C VAL A 368 -3.54 17.27 -42.05
N VAL A 369 -2.59 17.55 -41.17
CA VAL A 369 -1.91 16.52 -40.40
C VAL A 369 -2.68 16.41 -39.10
N SER A 370 -3.39 15.29 -38.94
CA SER A 370 -4.16 14.98 -37.74
C SER A 370 -3.25 14.90 -36.50
N PHE A 371 -3.67 15.56 -35.40
CA PHE A 371 -3.07 15.53 -34.06
C PHE A 371 -3.35 14.26 -33.24
#